data_AF-A0A355V349-F1
#
_entry.id   AF-A0A355V349-F1
#
_cell.length_a   1.000
_cell.length_b   1.000
_cell.length_c   1.000
_cell.angle_alpha   90.00
_cell.angle_beta   90.00
_cell.angle_gamma   90.00
#
_symmetry.space_group_name_H-M   'P 1'
#
loop_
_entity.id
_entity.type
_entity.pdbx_description
1 polymer ?
#
loop_
_entity_poly.entity_id
_entity_poly.type
_entity_poly.pdbx_seq_one_letter_code
_entity_poly.pdbx_strand_id
1 'polypeptide(L)'
;MNLKINFKNRMLADYLLFAATALMLVEFILYMAASRTSFDPNYSAGAIAGMVIALGLGIAAIILPLRPLAFGQYLFALFALIHYIASQANLLANILYGVDGSTLPAAFFITIICAVATVGLSLAAGILMSAKRRAAREGV
;
A
#
# COMPACT_ATOMS: atom_id res chain seq x y z
N MET A 1 0.21 -11.18 27.73
CA MET A 1 -0.04 -11.38 26.29
C MET A 1 1.09 -12.24 25.73
N ASN A 2 0.84 -13.50 25.36
CA ASN A 2 1.89 -14.43 24.93
C ASN A 2 2.13 -14.25 23.41
N LEU A 3 3.15 -13.46 23.05
CA LEU A 3 3.46 -13.02 21.68
C LEU A 3 4.19 -14.10 20.86
N LYS A 4 3.74 -15.36 20.93
CA LYS A 4 4.29 -16.43 20.08
C LYS A 4 3.70 -16.31 18.67
N ILE A 5 4.51 -15.84 17.72
CA ILE A 5 4.14 -15.78 16.29
C ILE A 5 3.99 -17.21 15.78
N ASN A 6 2.78 -17.76 15.82
CA ASN A 6 2.50 -19.11 15.35
C ASN A 6 2.01 -19.08 13.89
N PHE A 7 2.92 -19.32 12.95
CA PHE A 7 2.63 -19.32 11.51
C PHE A 7 1.61 -20.40 11.09
N LYS A 8 1.48 -21.49 11.85
CA LYS A 8 0.57 -22.60 11.53
C LYS A 8 -0.93 -22.25 11.64
N ASN A 9 -1.28 -21.19 12.37
CA ASN A 9 -2.66 -20.74 12.55
C ASN A 9 -2.99 -19.47 11.73
N ARG A 10 -2.19 -19.16 10.71
CA ARG A 10 -2.44 -18.02 9.81
C ARG A 10 -3.48 -18.39 8.76
N MET A 11 -4.48 -17.53 8.62
CA MET A 11 -5.56 -17.70 7.65
C MET A 11 -5.27 -16.87 6.40
N LEU A 12 -6.01 -17.09 5.30
CA LEU A 12 -5.84 -16.39 4.03
C LEU A 12 -5.70 -14.86 4.19
N ALA A 13 -6.52 -14.24 5.03
CA ALA A 13 -6.46 -12.79 5.31
C ALA A 13 -5.07 -12.33 5.82
N ASP A 14 -4.37 -13.15 6.61
CA ASP A 14 -3.05 -12.79 7.16
C ASP A 14 -1.98 -12.82 6.05
N TYR A 15 -2.09 -13.73 5.07
CA TYR A 15 -1.20 -13.79 3.91
C TYR A 15 -1.45 -12.66 2.92
N LEU A 16 -2.72 -12.32 2.68
CA LEU A 16 -3.09 -11.17 1.84
C LEU A 16 -2.56 -9.87 2.43
N LEU A 17 -2.68 -9.70 3.76
CA LEU A 17 -2.13 -8.55 4.46
C LEU A 17 -0.61 -8.50 4.36
N PHE A 18 0.08 -9.63 4.57
CA PHE A 18 1.53 -9.70 4.42
C PHE A 18 1.99 -9.30 3.01
N ALA A 19 1.31 -9.83 1.98
CA ALA A 19 1.58 -9.48 0.60
C ALA A 19 1.33 -7.98 0.33
N ALA A 20 0.23 -7.41 0.85
CA ALA A 20 -0.05 -5.99 0.74
C ALA A 20 1.03 -5.13 1.41
N THR A 21 1.49 -5.51 2.60
CA THR A 21 2.56 -4.77 3.30
C THR A 21 3.90 -4.86 2.57
N ALA A 22 4.23 -6.02 2.01
CA ALA A 22 5.44 -6.18 1.19
C ALA A 22 5.37 -5.33 -0.09
N LEU A 23 4.22 -5.33 -0.77
CA LEU A 23 4.01 -4.50 -1.96
C LEU A 23 4.04 -3.00 -1.64
N MET A 24 3.51 -2.57 -0.49
CA MET A 24 3.64 -1.18 -0.02
C MET A 24 5.10 -0.78 0.19
N LEU A 25 5.95 -1.67 0.70
CA LEU A 25 7.39 -1.40 0.82
C LEU A 25 8.04 -1.25 -0.56
N VAL A 26 7.71 -2.14 -1.51
CA VAL A 26 8.21 -2.06 -2.89
C VAL A 26 7.74 -0.77 -3.56
N GLU A 27 6.47 -0.42 -3.43
CA GLU A 27 5.87 0.83 -3.91
C GLU A 27 6.64 2.04 -3.36
N PHE A 28 6.90 2.08 -2.06
CA PHE A 28 7.65 3.18 -1.43
C PHE A 28 9.07 3.30 -1.98
N ILE A 29 9.79 2.18 -2.15
CA ILE A 29 11.15 2.19 -2.73
C ILE A 29 11.12 2.70 -4.17
N LEU A 30 10.20 2.20 -4.99
CA LEU A 30 10.05 2.63 -6.38
C LEU A 30 9.68 4.12 -6.48
N TYR A 31 8.81 4.58 -5.57
CA TYR A 31 8.43 5.98 -5.49
C TYR A 31 9.64 6.87 -5.23
N MET A 32 10.45 6.51 -4.23
CA MET A 32 11.67 7.23 -3.88
C MET A 32 12.77 7.13 -4.94
N ALA A 33 12.75 6.08 -5.77
CA ALA A 33 13.76 5.89 -6.81
C ALA A 33 13.42 6.65 -8.11
N ALA A 34 12.13 6.75 -8.48
CA ALA A 34 11.74 7.07 -9.85
C ALA A 34 10.60 8.07 -10.02
N SER A 35 10.00 8.61 -8.95
CA SER A 35 8.81 9.48 -9.08
C SER A 35 9.10 10.96 -9.32
N ARG A 36 10.35 11.39 -9.25
CA ARG A 36 10.73 12.74 -9.67
C ARG A 36 10.84 12.79 -11.18
N THR A 37 10.26 13.84 -11.77
CA THR A 37 10.29 14.05 -13.20
C THR A 37 10.80 15.46 -13.50
N SER A 38 11.08 15.76 -14.76
CA SER A 38 11.40 17.12 -15.19
C SER A 38 10.21 18.09 -14.99
N PHE A 39 8.99 17.57 -14.87
CA PHE A 39 7.75 18.34 -14.69
C PHE A 39 7.38 18.57 -13.22
N ASP A 40 7.83 17.67 -12.34
CA ASP A 40 7.73 17.82 -10.89
C ASP A 40 9.00 17.25 -10.24
N PRO A 41 9.96 18.13 -9.87
CA PRO A 41 11.22 17.71 -9.27
C PRO A 41 11.08 17.34 -7.80
N ASN A 42 9.93 17.62 -7.18
CA ASN A 42 9.70 17.40 -5.76
C ASN A 42 8.91 16.11 -5.53
N TYR A 43 9.08 15.52 -4.35
CA TYR A 43 8.20 14.44 -3.91
C TYR A 43 6.90 15.01 -3.33
N SER A 44 5.80 14.33 -3.58
CA SER A 44 4.51 14.58 -2.95
C SER A 44 4.58 14.16 -1.48
N ALA A 45 4.57 15.15 -0.58
CA ALA A 45 4.54 14.91 0.85
C ALA A 45 3.34 14.06 1.28
N GLY A 46 2.19 14.23 0.61
CA GLY A 46 1.00 13.42 0.84
C GLY A 46 1.19 11.94 0.46
N ALA A 47 1.86 11.67 -0.67
CA ALA A 47 2.18 10.30 -1.08
C ALA A 47 3.11 9.63 -0.05
N ILE A 48 4.18 10.32 0.35
CA ILE A 48 5.12 9.83 1.36
C ILE A 48 4.41 9.56 2.69
N ALA A 49 3.63 10.52 3.19
CA ALA A 49 2.91 10.37 4.45
C ALA A 49 1.95 9.19 4.41
N GLY A 50 1.19 9.04 3.32
CA GLY A 50 0.29 7.90 3.10
C GLY A 50 1.02 6.56 3.12
N MET A 51 2.11 6.43 2.35
CA MET A 51 2.89 5.19 2.26
C MET A 51 3.50 4.81 3.61
N VAL A 52 4.09 5.76 4.34
CA VAL A 52 4.72 5.51 5.64
C VAL A 52 3.68 5.06 6.68
N ILE A 53 2.52 5.73 6.75
CA ILE A 53 1.45 5.37 7.69
C ILE A 53 0.87 4.01 7.32
N ALA A 54 0.58 3.75 6.03
CA ALA A 54 0.09 2.46 5.57
C ALA A 54 1.06 1.31 5.86
N LEU A 55 2.36 1.53 5.63
CA LEU A 55 3.40 0.55 5.94
C LEU A 55 3.45 0.24 7.45
N GLY A 56 3.42 1.28 8.28
CA GLY A 56 3.39 1.14 9.74
C GLY A 56 2.16 0.38 10.24
N LEU A 57 0.98 0.72 9.71
CA LEU A 57 -0.28 0.02 10.03
C LEU A 57 -0.27 -1.43 9.56
N GLY A 58 0.31 -1.72 8.41
CA GLY A 58 0.45 -3.08 7.90
C GLY A 58 1.39 -3.94 8.75
N ILE A 59 2.56 -3.41 9.13
CA ILE A 59 3.48 -4.07 10.06
C ILE A 59 2.78 -4.32 11.40
N ALA A 60 2.09 -3.31 11.93
CA ALA A 60 1.32 -3.45 13.16
C ALA A 60 0.24 -4.52 13.03
N ALA A 61 -0.47 -4.59 11.90
CA ALA A 61 -1.50 -5.57 11.63
C ALA A 61 -0.95 -7.01 11.48
N ILE A 62 0.30 -7.19 11.04
CA ILE A 62 0.97 -8.50 10.97
C ILE A 62 1.27 -9.07 12.37
N ILE A 63 1.59 -8.19 13.32
CA ILE A 63 1.90 -8.53 14.72
C ILE A 63 0.61 -8.68 15.53
N LEU A 64 -0.30 -7.71 15.38
CA LEU A 64 -1.60 -7.60 16.03
C LEU A 64 -2.67 -7.61 14.94
N PRO A 65 -3.23 -8.78 14.57
CA PRO A 65 -4.17 -8.93 13.46
C PRO A 65 -5.55 -8.39 13.81
N LEU A 66 -5.59 -7.07 13.97
CA LEU A 66 -6.77 -6.27 14.26
C LEU A 66 -7.32 -5.75 12.95
N ARG A 67 -8.60 -6.03 12.70
CA ARG A 67 -9.32 -5.57 11.52
C ARG A 67 -9.18 -4.06 11.27
N PRO A 68 -9.26 -3.16 12.29
CA PRO A 68 -9.04 -1.72 12.06
C PRO A 68 -7.65 -1.38 11.51
N LEU A 69 -6.60 -2.13 11.85
CA LEU A 69 -5.26 -1.87 11.32
C LEU A 69 -5.15 -2.26 9.84
N ALA A 70 -5.76 -3.38 9.44
CA ALA A 70 -5.84 -3.78 8.04
C ALA A 70 -6.64 -2.75 7.19
N PHE A 71 -7.78 -2.27 7.72
CA PHE A 71 -8.55 -1.20 7.08
C PHE A 71 -7.78 0.14 7.06
N GLY A 72 -7.04 0.44 8.11
CA GLY A 72 -6.18 1.61 8.15
C GLY A 72 -5.09 1.56 7.08
N GLN A 73 -4.41 0.42 6.92
CA GLN A 73 -3.45 0.23 5.82
C GLN A 73 -4.12 0.47 4.46
N TYR A 74 -5.32 -0.07 4.23
CA TYR A 74 -6.08 0.16 3.00
C TYR A 74 -6.35 1.65 2.75
N LEU A 75 -6.86 2.39 3.75
CA LEU A 75 -7.22 3.80 3.60
C LEU A 75 -5.98 4.66 3.27
N PHE A 76 -4.88 4.44 3.98
CA PHE A 76 -3.65 5.20 3.75
C PHE A 76 -2.91 4.78 2.48
N ALA A 77 -3.03 3.52 2.04
CA ALA A 77 -2.54 3.08 0.73
C ALA A 77 -3.33 3.73 -0.41
N LEU A 78 -4.66 3.81 -0.28
CA LEU A 78 -5.50 4.50 -1.25
C LEU A 78 -5.18 6.01 -1.30
N PHE A 79 -5.01 6.63 -0.13
CA PHE A 79 -4.58 8.02 -0.02
C PHE A 79 -3.22 8.26 -0.70
N ALA A 80 -2.24 7.38 -0.47
CA ALA A 80 -0.94 7.43 -1.13
C ALA A 80 -1.05 7.33 -2.65
N LEU A 81 -1.83 6.36 -3.15
CA LEU A 81 -2.07 6.17 -4.58
C LEU A 81 -2.66 7.42 -5.24
N ILE A 82 -3.67 8.03 -4.62
CA ILE A 82 -4.30 9.26 -5.13
C ILE A 82 -3.25 10.39 -5.22
N HIS A 83 -2.47 10.59 -4.16
CA HIS A 83 -1.42 11.62 -4.14
C HIS A 83 -0.28 11.32 -5.11
N TYR A 84 0.04 10.06 -5.35
CA TYR A 84 1.01 9.67 -6.36
C TYR A 84 0.51 10.01 -7.77
N ILE A 85 -0.70 9.60 -8.13
CA ILE A 85 -1.28 9.92 -9.45
C ILE A 85 -1.36 11.44 -9.65
N ALA A 86 -1.79 12.18 -8.62
CA ALA A 86 -1.84 13.64 -8.68
C ALA A 86 -0.46 14.27 -8.93
N SER A 87 0.61 13.76 -8.31
CA SER A 87 1.98 14.23 -8.55
C SER A 87 2.48 13.96 -9.97
N GLN A 88 1.88 13.01 -10.68
CA GLN A 88 2.26 12.66 -12.05
C GLN A 88 1.33 13.26 -13.11
N ALA A 89 0.38 14.12 -12.72
CA ALA A 89 -0.65 14.66 -13.61
C ALA A 89 -0.06 15.41 -14.82
N ASN A 90 1.02 16.18 -14.62
CA ASN A 90 1.68 16.91 -15.70
C ASN A 90 2.38 15.96 -16.69
N LEU A 91 3.05 14.92 -16.18
CA LEU A 91 3.65 13.88 -17.03
C LEU A 91 2.58 13.17 -17.85
N LEU A 92 1.47 12.77 -17.21
CA LEU A 92 0.33 12.15 -17.87
C LEU A 92 -0.27 13.05 -18.96
N ALA A 93 -0.45 14.34 -18.67
CA ALA A 93 -0.96 15.30 -19.65
C ALA A 93 -0.04 15.42 -20.87
N ASN A 94 1.27 15.58 -20.67
CA ASN A 94 2.22 15.71 -21.79
C ASN A 94 2.25 14.48 -22.70
N ILE A 95 2.08 13.29 -22.12
CA ILE A 95 2.03 12.03 -22.88
C ILE A 95 0.71 11.91 -23.65
N LEU A 96 -0.42 12.28 -23.03
CA LEU A 96 -1.73 12.23 -23.68
C LEU A 96 -1.86 13.23 -24.84
N TYR A 97 -1.29 14.43 -24.68
CA TYR A 97 -1.30 15.47 -25.71
C TYR A 97 -0.13 15.39 -26.69
N GLY A 98 0.81 14.46 -26.47
CA GLY A 98 1.94 14.21 -27.37
C GLY A 98 2.89 15.39 -27.54
N VAL A 99 2.98 16.28 -26.54
CA VAL A 99 3.64 17.59 -26.68
C VAL A 99 5.15 17.45 -26.87
N ASP A 100 5.78 16.50 -26.18
CA ASP A 100 7.24 16.41 -26.09
C ASP A 100 7.81 15.05 -26.52
N GLY A 101 6.99 14.15 -27.08
CA GLY A 101 7.43 12.77 -27.43
C GLY A 101 7.86 11.92 -26.23
N SER A 102 7.51 12.33 -25.01
CA SER A 102 7.84 11.64 -23.78
C SER A 102 7.06 10.32 -23.63
N THR A 103 7.69 9.32 -23.01
CA THR A 103 7.08 8.01 -22.73
C THR A 103 7.02 7.76 -21.23
N LEU A 104 6.00 7.01 -20.78
CA LEU A 104 5.91 6.63 -19.37
C LEU A 104 7.07 5.69 -18.99
N PRO A 105 7.86 6.03 -17.95
CA PRO A 105 8.91 5.14 -17.47
C PRO A 105 8.34 3.79 -17.02
N ALA A 106 9.06 2.69 -17.25
CA ALA A 106 8.64 1.37 -16.77
C ALA A 106 8.36 1.35 -15.26
N ALA A 107 9.16 2.11 -14.49
CA ALA A 107 8.99 2.27 -13.06
C ALA A 107 7.61 2.84 -12.69
N PHE A 108 7.05 3.76 -13.49
CA PHE A 108 5.71 4.31 -13.23
C PHE A 108 4.64 3.22 -13.22
N PHE A 109 4.66 2.34 -14.22
CA PHE A 109 3.70 1.25 -14.34
C PHE A 109 3.83 0.24 -13.20
N ILE A 110 5.07 -0.12 -12.85
CA ILE A 110 5.32 -1.06 -11.75
C ILE A 110 4.83 -0.45 -10.43
N THR A 111 5.12 0.82 -10.15
CA THR A 111 4.62 1.51 -8.94
C THR A 111 3.09 1.52 -8.89
N ILE A 112 2.41 1.82 -10.00
CA ILE A 112 0.94 1.79 -10.05
C ILE A 112 0.39 0.39 -9.80
N ILE A 113 0.97 -0.64 -10.42
CA ILE A 113 0.53 -2.02 -10.23
C ILE A 113 0.69 -2.43 -8.76
N CYS A 114 1.85 -2.12 -8.15
CA CYS A 114 2.08 -2.35 -6.73
C CYS A 114 1.05 -1.63 -5.87
N ALA A 115 0.79 -0.34 -6.12
CA ALA A 115 -0.15 0.47 -5.34
C ALA A 115 -1.59 -0.06 -5.43
N VAL A 116 -2.07 -0.37 -6.64
CA VAL A 116 -3.41 -0.94 -6.84
C VAL A 116 -3.53 -2.32 -6.17
N ALA A 117 -2.50 -3.17 -6.30
CA ALA A 117 -2.47 -4.47 -5.64
C ALA A 117 -2.45 -4.32 -4.11
N THR A 118 -1.65 -3.40 -3.55
CA THR A 118 -1.63 -3.08 -2.12
C THR A 118 -3.00 -2.69 -1.62
N VAL A 119 -3.70 -1.78 -2.31
CA VAL A 119 -5.06 -1.35 -1.97
C VAL A 119 -6.04 -2.52 -2.00
N GLY A 120 -6.05 -3.29 -3.09
CA GLY A 120 -6.97 -4.43 -3.25
C GLY A 120 -6.74 -5.53 -2.22
N LEU A 121 -5.49 -5.90 -1.98
CA LEU A 121 -5.13 -6.97 -1.03
C LEU A 121 -5.37 -6.56 0.42
N SER A 122 -5.06 -5.31 0.80
CA SER A 122 -5.32 -4.81 2.16
C SER A 122 -6.82 -4.70 2.45
N LEU A 123 -7.64 -4.29 1.46
CA LEU A 123 -9.09 -4.29 1.56
C LEU A 123 -9.64 -5.72 1.71
N ALA A 124 -9.21 -6.64 0.84
CA ALA A 124 -9.64 -8.04 0.90
C ALA A 124 -9.26 -8.68 2.25
N ALA A 125 -8.05 -8.42 2.75
CA ALA A 125 -7.62 -8.85 4.07
C ALA A 125 -8.52 -8.29 5.17
N GLY A 126 -8.83 -6.99 5.15
CA GLY A 126 -9.72 -6.35 6.11
C GLY A 126 -11.13 -6.93 6.12
N ILE A 127 -11.70 -7.22 4.94
CA ILE A 127 -13.03 -7.86 4.79
C ILE A 127 -13.03 -9.28 5.37
N LEU A 128 -12.00 -10.08 5.05
CA LEU A 128 -11.89 -11.49 5.45
C LEU A 128 -11.49 -11.67 6.92
N MET A 129 -11.03 -10.60 7.60
CA MET A 129 -10.86 -10.61 9.04
C MET A 129 -12.23 -10.57 9.74
N SER A 130 -12.67 -11.71 10.29
CA SER A 130 -13.89 -11.76 11.10
C SER A 130 -13.64 -11.25 12.52
N ALA A 131 -14.60 -10.52 13.09
CA ALA A 131 -14.56 -10.10 14.49
C ALA A 131 -14.54 -11.32 15.45
N LYS A 132 -15.11 -12.45 15.03
CA LYS A 132 -15.17 -13.73 15.78
C LYS A 132 -13.80 -14.39 15.97
N ARG A 133 -12.79 -14.07 15.15
CA ARG A 133 -11.38 -14.51 15.35
C ARG A 133 -10.76 -13.98 16.64
N ARG A 134 -11.29 -12.88 17.20
CA ARG A 134 -10.82 -12.28 18.45
C ARG A 134 -11.09 -13.19 19.65
N ALA A 135 -12.33 -13.68 19.78
CA ALA A 135 -12.72 -14.59 20.86
C ALA A 135 -11.95 -15.92 20.81
N ALA A 136 -11.80 -16.50 19.61
CA ALA A 136 -11.13 -17.79 19.42
C ALA A 136 -9.59 -17.75 19.63
N ARG A 137 -8.94 -16.59 19.46
CA ARG A 137 -7.50 -16.42 19.76
C ARG A 137 -7.24 -15.96 21.20
N GLU A 138 -8.22 -15.35 21.86
CA GLU A 138 -8.16 -14.95 23.27
C GLU A 138 -8.58 -16.08 24.24
N GLY A 139 -9.07 -17.22 23.74
CA GLY A 139 -9.36 -18.41 24.55
C GLY A 139 -10.68 -18.32 25.33
N VAL A 140 -11.69 -17.66 24.75
CA VAL A 140 -13.09 -17.70 25.24
C VAL A 140 -13.88 -18.74 24.46
#